data_AF-A0A4R4L235-F1
#
_entry.id   AF-A0A4R4L235-F1
#
_cell.length_a   1.000
_cell.length_b   1.000
_cell.length_c   1.000
_cell.angle_alpha   90.00
_cell.angle_beta   90.00
_cell.angle_gamma   90.00
#
_symmetry.space_group_name_H-M   'P 1'
#
loop_
_entity.id
_entity.type
_entity.pdbx_description
1 polymer ?
#
loop_
_entity_poly.entity_id
_entity_poly.type
_entity_poly.pdbx_seq_one_letter_code
_entity_poly.pdbx_strand_id
1 'polypeptide(L)'
;MDQSRAMFVERCAVPEVDKSRWVAHYLLQWTTPDRSEARYEITAHGLRLVIDVDQPAWRDVDGGLRVSHLQTGLFSGPVGSTVGTRRHVDGLTVVTAQPERRLFLPTGGRVEVEMRASADPTVMLAFWLVGSEESPSYPAAFLSPAGG
;
A
#
# COMPACT_ATOMS: atom_id res chain seq x y z
N MET A 1 -1.70 -16.50 -23.26
CA MET A 1 -2.38 -17.07 -22.09
C MET A 1 -3.83 -16.62 -22.09
N ASP A 2 -4.76 -17.51 -21.74
CA ASP A 2 -6.19 -17.19 -21.68
C ASP A 2 -6.49 -16.36 -20.41
N GLN A 3 -6.76 -15.05 -20.58
CA GLN A 3 -7.12 -14.15 -19.49
C GLN A 3 -8.63 -14.15 -19.19
N SER A 4 -9.45 -14.92 -19.90
CA SER A 4 -10.92 -14.90 -19.77
C SER A 4 -11.44 -15.35 -18.40
N ARG A 5 -10.61 -16.00 -17.59
CA ARG A 5 -10.93 -16.44 -16.22
C ARG A 5 -10.25 -15.62 -15.12
N ALA A 6 -9.53 -14.56 -15.49
CA ALA A 6 -8.82 -13.75 -14.51
C ALA A 6 -9.80 -12.86 -13.73
N MET A 7 -9.80 -12.99 -12.40
CA MET A 7 -10.61 -12.15 -11.52
C MET A 7 -10.07 -10.73 -11.37
N PHE A 8 -8.78 -10.55 -11.68
CA PHE A 8 -8.08 -9.29 -11.60
C PHE A 8 -6.99 -9.25 -12.68
N VAL A 9 -7.06 -8.25 -13.55
CA VAL A 9 -6.04 -7.99 -14.58
C VAL A 9 -5.70 -6.52 -14.52
N GLU A 10 -4.47 -6.18 -14.14
CA GLU A 10 -3.98 -4.80 -14.21
C GLU A 10 -2.91 -4.73 -15.31
N ARG A 11 -3.07 -3.76 -16.20
CA ARG A 11 -2.10 -3.49 -17.28
C ARG A 11 -1.48 -2.10 -17.16
N CYS A 12 -2.05 -1.24 -16.32
CA CYS A 12 -1.69 0.18 -16.18
C CYS A 12 -1.60 0.83 -17.56
N ALA A 13 -2.70 0.83 -18.31
CA ALA A 13 -2.75 1.34 -19.69
C ALA A 13 -3.26 2.79 -19.79
N VAL A 14 -3.58 3.41 -18.65
CA VAL A 14 -4.07 4.78 -18.52
C VAL A 14 -3.11 5.58 -17.62
N PRO A 15 -3.07 6.93 -17.67
CA PRO A 15 -2.00 7.71 -17.04
C PRO A 15 -1.95 7.71 -15.51
N GLU A 16 -2.93 7.10 -14.83
CA GLU A 16 -2.94 6.94 -13.37
C GLU A 16 -3.37 5.52 -12.99
N VAL A 17 -2.93 5.04 -11.82
CA VAL A 17 -3.44 3.77 -11.30
C VAL A 17 -4.91 3.91 -10.89
N ASP A 18 -5.71 2.89 -11.15
CA ASP A 18 -7.10 2.86 -10.75
C ASP A 18 -7.21 2.78 -9.22
N LYS A 19 -7.67 3.87 -8.60
CA LYS A 19 -7.82 4.01 -7.14
C LYS A 19 -8.92 3.12 -6.55
N SER A 20 -9.78 2.53 -7.39
CA SER A 20 -10.72 1.49 -6.96
C SER A 20 -10.07 0.12 -6.80
N ARG A 21 -8.83 -0.03 -7.29
CA ARG A 21 -8.07 -1.29 -7.28
C ARG A 21 -6.80 -1.21 -6.45
N TRP A 22 -6.20 -0.03 -6.41
CA TRP A 22 -4.91 0.22 -5.77
C TRP A 22 -4.96 1.38 -4.79
N VAL A 23 -4.21 1.22 -3.71
CA VAL A 23 -3.82 2.29 -2.79
C VAL A 23 -2.36 2.58 -3.06
N ALA A 24 -2.08 3.78 -3.56
CA ALA A 24 -0.74 4.24 -3.93
C ALA A 24 0.01 4.87 -2.76
N HIS A 25 -0.07 4.23 -1.59
CA HIS A 25 0.67 4.64 -0.41
C HIS A 25 1.25 3.41 0.31
N TYR A 26 2.52 3.49 0.70
CA TYR A 26 3.13 2.48 1.56
C TYR A 26 2.74 2.73 3.02
N LEU A 27 1.90 1.85 3.57
CA LEU A 27 1.56 1.80 5.00
C LEU A 27 1.31 3.18 5.64
N LEU A 28 0.49 4.00 4.96
CA LEU A 28 0.23 5.40 5.32
C LEU A 28 -0.16 5.60 6.79
N GLN A 29 -0.83 4.62 7.41
CA GLN A 29 -1.22 4.72 8.80
C GLN A 29 -0.06 4.96 9.77
N TRP A 30 1.17 4.56 9.42
CA TRP A 30 2.35 4.69 10.28
C TRP A 30 3.19 5.94 9.99
N THR A 31 2.76 6.78 9.06
CA THR A 31 3.50 7.98 8.62
C THR A 31 2.54 9.06 8.09
N THR A 32 3.07 10.05 7.37
CA THR A 32 2.31 11.14 6.73
C THR A 32 2.08 10.88 5.22
N PRO A 33 1.09 11.55 4.60
CA PRO A 33 0.81 11.41 3.17
C PRO A 33 2.02 11.64 2.26
N ASP A 34 2.76 12.71 2.49
CA ASP A 34 3.94 13.11 1.70
C ASP A 34 5.09 12.09 1.75
N ARG A 35 5.16 11.27 2.81
CA ARG A 35 6.22 10.26 3.00
C ARG A 35 5.86 8.87 2.53
N SER A 36 4.58 8.62 2.27
CA SER A 36 4.07 7.30 1.90
C SER A 36 3.63 7.21 0.45
N GLU A 37 3.36 8.34 -0.21
CA GLU A 37 2.89 8.39 -1.58
C GLU A 37 3.86 7.67 -2.54
N ALA A 38 3.30 6.79 -3.36
CA ALA A 38 4.06 6.10 -4.38
C ALA A 38 4.34 7.04 -5.55
N ARG A 39 5.62 7.17 -5.91
CA ARG A 39 6.02 7.76 -7.18
C ARG A 39 6.06 6.67 -8.24
N TYR A 40 5.39 6.93 -9.35
CA TYR A 40 5.33 5.98 -10.45
C TYR A 40 5.09 6.68 -11.79
N GLU A 41 5.47 6.00 -12.86
CA GLU A 41 5.20 6.38 -14.23
C GLU A 41 4.46 5.24 -14.93
N ILE A 42 3.50 5.59 -15.77
CA ILE A 42 2.85 4.61 -16.65
C ILE A 42 3.46 4.74 -18.04
N THR A 43 4.11 3.67 -18.48
CA THR A 43 4.88 3.62 -19.72
C THR A 43 4.21 2.68 -20.73
N ALA A 44 4.71 2.66 -21.96
CA ALA A 44 4.28 1.67 -22.96
C ALA A 44 4.52 0.20 -22.53
N HIS A 45 5.37 -0.03 -21.52
CA HIS A 45 5.70 -1.35 -20.98
C HIS A 45 4.99 -1.65 -19.65
N GLY A 46 4.09 -0.77 -19.20
CA GLY A 46 3.36 -0.89 -17.95
C GLY A 46 3.85 0.07 -16.86
N LEU A 47 3.56 -0.28 -15.61
CA LEU A 47 3.87 0.52 -14.43
C LEU A 47 5.35 0.47 -14.06
N ARG A 48 5.95 1.65 -13.91
CA ARG A 48 7.29 1.83 -13.34
C ARG A 48 7.18 2.50 -11.99
N LEU A 49 7.54 1.81 -10.92
CA LEU A 49 7.72 2.41 -9.61
C LEU A 49 9.07 3.13 -9.56
N VAL A 50 9.09 4.34 -8.99
CA VAL A 50 10.27 5.21 -8.96
C VAL A 50 10.63 5.52 -7.51
N ILE A 51 11.92 5.54 -7.21
CA ILE A 51 12.45 6.10 -5.96
C ILE A 51 13.47 7.16 -6.36
N ASP A 52 13.10 8.43 -6.22
CA ASP A 52 13.99 9.53 -6.57
C ASP A 52 14.88 9.96 -5.40
N VAL A 53 15.93 10.72 -5.73
CA VAL A 53 16.88 11.24 -4.74
C VAL A 53 16.22 12.13 -3.69
N ASP A 54 15.18 12.87 -4.07
CA ASP A 54 14.41 13.79 -3.21
C ASP A 54 13.22 13.11 -2.52
N GLN A 55 12.96 11.83 -2.79
CA GLN A 55 11.90 11.11 -2.12
C GLN A 55 12.25 10.93 -0.64
N PRO A 56 11.38 11.39 0.28
CA PRO A 56 11.65 11.30 1.70
C PRO A 56 11.69 9.83 2.16
N ALA A 57 12.42 9.58 3.25
CA ALA A 57 12.32 8.31 3.94
C ALA A 57 10.87 8.12 4.44
N TRP A 58 10.34 6.91 4.32
CA TRP A 58 8.97 6.55 4.73
C TRP A 58 8.71 6.92 6.19
N ARG A 59 9.65 6.61 7.08
CA ARG A 59 9.71 7.09 8.47
C ARG A 59 11.14 7.43 8.84
N ASP A 60 11.33 8.44 9.69
CA ASP A 60 12.67 8.89 10.11
C ASP A 60 13.44 7.80 10.86
N VAL A 61 12.71 6.94 11.59
CA VAL A 61 13.29 5.92 12.48
C VAL A 61 13.57 4.58 11.79
N ASP A 62 13.17 4.39 10.52
CA ASP A 62 13.39 3.14 9.77
C ASP A 62 14.64 3.18 8.88
N GLY A 63 15.74 3.72 9.40
CA GLY A 63 17.05 3.64 8.73
C GLY A 63 17.08 4.25 7.33
N GLY A 64 16.21 5.22 7.04
CA GLY A 64 16.17 5.92 5.75
C GLY A 64 15.48 5.14 4.62
N LEU A 65 14.68 4.10 4.91
CA LEU A 65 13.91 3.37 3.91
C LEU A 65 13.06 4.32 3.05
N ARG A 66 13.24 4.26 1.72
CA ARG A 66 12.40 4.94 0.72
C ARG A 66 11.70 3.88 -0.11
N VAL A 67 10.44 4.14 -0.47
CA VAL A 67 9.61 3.12 -1.09
C VAL A 67 8.49 3.75 -1.89
N SER A 68 8.22 3.16 -3.05
CA SER A 68 6.99 3.38 -3.81
C SER A 68 6.31 2.04 -4.00
N HIS A 69 5.04 1.99 -3.61
CA HIS A 69 4.32 0.73 -3.39
C HIS A 69 2.84 0.90 -3.66
N LEU A 70 2.24 -0.12 -4.26
CA LEU A 70 0.81 -0.25 -4.41
C LEU A 70 0.31 -1.43 -3.57
N GLN A 71 -0.85 -1.26 -2.94
CA GLN A 71 -1.52 -2.33 -2.21
C GLN A 71 -3.01 -2.38 -2.53
N THR A 72 -3.61 -3.54 -2.31
CA THR A 72 -5.03 -3.79 -2.59
C THR A 72 -5.90 -3.76 -1.32
N GLY A 73 -5.33 -3.40 -0.17
CA GLY A 73 -6.07 -3.17 1.05
C GLY A 73 -5.22 -2.56 2.16
N LEU A 74 -5.90 -1.93 3.12
CA LEU A 74 -5.34 -1.39 4.36
C LEU A 74 -6.48 -1.04 5.33
N PHE A 75 -6.14 -0.92 6.61
CA PHE A 75 -6.97 -0.25 7.61
C PHE A 75 -6.08 0.28 8.74
N SER A 76 -6.64 1.19 9.53
CA SER A 76 -6.10 1.53 10.85
C SER A 76 -7.18 1.86 11.86
N GLY A 77 -6.81 1.86 13.13
CA GLY A 77 -7.55 2.53 14.19
C GLY A 77 -7.33 4.06 14.17
N PRO A 78 -7.80 4.77 15.19
CA PRO A 78 -7.59 6.21 15.33
C PRO A 78 -6.11 6.56 15.53
N VAL A 79 -5.76 7.82 15.28
CA VAL A 79 -4.42 8.38 15.55
C VAL A 79 -4.03 8.11 17.01
N GLY A 80 -2.76 7.71 17.22
CA GLY A 80 -2.21 7.32 18.53
C GLY A 80 -2.51 5.88 18.95
N SER A 81 -3.43 5.17 18.30
CA SER A 81 -3.66 3.74 18.56
C SER A 81 -2.55 2.87 17.97
N THR A 82 -2.44 1.63 18.42
CA THR A 82 -1.50 0.63 17.88
C THR A 82 -2.17 -0.33 16.87
N VAL A 83 -3.36 0.04 16.39
CA VAL A 83 -4.19 -0.80 15.52
C VAL A 83 -3.98 -0.41 14.06
N GLY A 84 -3.48 -1.34 13.26
CA GLY A 84 -3.33 -1.17 11.82
C GLY A 84 -2.62 -2.35 11.18
N THR A 85 -2.74 -2.44 9.86
CA THR A 85 -2.09 -3.50 9.08
C THR A 85 -0.56 -3.41 9.13
N ARG A 86 0.10 -4.57 9.02
CA ARG A 86 1.55 -4.70 8.81
C ARG A 86 2.38 -3.98 9.86
N ARG A 87 2.12 -4.31 11.13
CA ARG A 87 2.99 -3.89 12.22
C ARG A 87 4.32 -4.64 12.10
N HIS A 88 5.41 -3.92 11.92
CA HIS A 88 6.75 -4.50 11.79
C HIS A 88 7.63 -4.25 13.02
N VAL A 89 7.20 -3.37 13.92
CA VAL A 89 7.85 -3.11 15.21
C VAL A 89 6.80 -2.98 16.31
N ASP A 90 7.19 -3.36 17.53
CA ASP A 90 6.32 -3.23 18.70
C ASP A 90 6.07 -1.77 19.06
N GLY A 91 4.85 -1.47 19.53
CA GLY A 91 4.46 -0.13 19.97
C GLY A 91 4.25 0.88 18.85
N LEU A 92 4.22 0.45 17.59
CA LEU A 92 3.95 1.32 16.45
C LEU A 92 2.58 1.99 16.57
N THR A 93 2.54 3.33 16.54
CA THR A 93 1.31 4.12 16.69
C THR A 93 0.87 4.76 15.37
N VAL A 94 -0.45 4.84 15.17
CA VAL A 94 -1.05 5.44 13.99
C VAL A 94 -0.77 6.95 13.98
N VAL A 95 -0.20 7.44 12.88
CA VAL A 95 0.05 8.85 12.60
C VAL A 95 -1.08 9.42 11.73
N THR A 96 -1.50 8.69 10.70
CA THR A 96 -2.57 9.11 9.79
C THR A 96 -3.68 8.07 9.76
N ALA A 97 -4.82 8.33 10.41
CA ALA A 97 -5.93 7.38 10.41
C ALA A 97 -6.41 7.03 8.98
N GLN A 98 -6.59 5.74 8.71
CA GLN A 98 -7.00 5.20 7.41
C GLN A 98 -8.34 4.48 7.53
N PRO A 99 -9.33 4.80 6.67
CA PRO A 99 -10.52 3.98 6.55
C PRO A 99 -10.13 2.60 6.04
N GLU A 100 -10.92 1.61 6.41
CA GLU A 100 -10.76 0.27 5.85
C GLU A 100 -11.03 0.29 4.34
N ARG A 101 -10.09 -0.27 3.57
CA ARG A 101 -10.27 -0.54 2.14
C ARG A 101 -9.92 -1.99 1.87
N ARG A 102 -10.88 -2.70 1.26
CA ARG A 102 -10.73 -4.08 0.79
C ARG A 102 -10.98 -4.09 -0.72
N LEU A 103 -9.94 -3.81 -1.51
CA LEU A 103 -10.08 -3.63 -2.97
C LEU A 103 -9.98 -4.98 -3.70
N PHE A 104 -8.96 -5.77 -3.38
CA PHE A 104 -8.80 -7.12 -3.92
C PHE A 104 -8.06 -8.02 -2.93
N LEU A 105 -8.79 -8.98 -2.34
CA LEU A 105 -8.31 -9.90 -1.30
C LEU A 105 -8.66 -11.35 -1.69
N PRO A 106 -7.94 -11.95 -2.64
CA PRO A 106 -8.20 -13.33 -3.04
C PRO A 106 -7.82 -14.29 -1.91
N THR A 107 -8.65 -15.31 -1.67
CA THR A 107 -8.38 -16.35 -0.66
C THR A 107 -7.54 -17.51 -1.21
N GLY A 108 -7.34 -17.55 -2.52
CA GLY A 108 -6.54 -18.55 -3.22
C GLY A 108 -6.60 -18.33 -4.73
N GLY A 109 -5.78 -19.09 -5.47
CA GLY A 109 -5.71 -19.04 -6.92
C GLY A 109 -4.27 -18.93 -7.42
N ARG A 110 -4.12 -18.58 -8.71
CA ARG A 110 -2.83 -18.34 -9.34
C ARG A 110 -2.63 -16.85 -9.52
N VAL A 111 -1.46 -16.37 -9.13
CA VAL A 111 -1.01 -15.02 -9.40
C VAL A 111 0.17 -15.09 -10.36
N GLU A 112 0.13 -14.25 -11.38
CA GLU A 112 1.19 -14.10 -12.36
C GLU A 112 1.52 -12.62 -12.49
N VAL A 113 2.81 -12.32 -12.47
CA VAL A 113 3.32 -10.97 -12.60
C VAL A 113 4.60 -11.02 -13.43
N GLU A 114 4.71 -10.10 -14.38
CA GLU A 114 5.94 -9.84 -15.11
C GLU A 114 6.59 -8.61 -14.51
N MET A 115 7.83 -8.72 -14.04
CA MET A 115 8.53 -7.68 -13.31
C MET A 115 9.97 -7.57 -13.79
N ARG A 116 10.50 -6.34 -13.83
CA ARG A 116 11.91 -6.06 -14.09
C ARG A 116 12.46 -5.15 -13.01
N ALA A 117 13.48 -5.63 -12.31
CA ALA A 117 14.19 -4.85 -11.29
C ALA A 117 15.25 -3.93 -11.91
N SER A 118 15.64 -2.90 -11.16
CA SER A 118 16.88 -2.16 -11.41
C SER A 118 18.09 -3.06 -11.21
N ALA A 119 19.21 -2.73 -11.87
CA ALA A 119 20.51 -3.39 -11.61
C ALA A 119 21.25 -2.78 -10.41
N ASP A 120 20.72 -1.69 -9.83
CA ASP A 120 21.28 -1.06 -8.65
C ASP A 120 21.21 -2.01 -7.44
N PRO A 121 22.35 -2.38 -6.82
CA PRO A 121 22.38 -3.34 -5.72
C PRO A 121 21.73 -2.82 -4.42
N THR A 122 21.45 -1.51 -4.35
CA THR A 122 20.79 -0.89 -3.19
C THR A 122 19.26 -0.89 -3.30
N VAL A 123 18.72 -1.32 -4.45
CA VAL A 123 17.28 -1.32 -4.73
C VAL A 123 16.76 -2.74 -4.78
N MET A 124 15.66 -2.98 -4.07
CA MET A 124 14.91 -4.23 -4.13
C MET A 124 13.56 -4.00 -4.79
N LEU A 125 13.20 -4.87 -5.73
CA LEU A 125 11.84 -4.98 -6.26
C LEU A 125 11.21 -6.25 -5.71
N ALA A 126 10.00 -6.15 -5.17
CA ALA A 126 9.31 -7.29 -4.59
C ALA A 126 7.82 -7.26 -4.88
N PHE A 127 7.25 -8.46 -4.97
CA PHE A 127 5.82 -8.74 -5.03
C PHE A 127 5.53 -9.81 -3.99
N TRP A 128 4.55 -9.57 -3.11
CA TRP A 128 4.23 -10.47 -2.02
C TRP A 128 2.74 -10.39 -1.65
N LEU A 129 2.25 -11.39 -0.94
CA LEU A 129 0.85 -11.48 -0.53
C LEU A 129 0.68 -11.32 0.99
N VAL A 130 -0.30 -10.48 1.30
CA VAL A 130 -0.95 -10.14 2.58
C VAL A 130 -1.90 -11.16 3.20
N GLY A 131 -1.79 -11.50 4.49
CA GLY A 131 -3.03 -11.72 5.25
C GLY A 131 -3.73 -10.39 5.51
N SER A 132 -5.07 -10.33 5.54
CA SER A 132 -5.81 -9.09 5.79
C SER A 132 -5.68 -8.55 7.22
N GLU A 133 -5.05 -9.30 8.14
CA GLU A 133 -4.79 -8.92 9.54
C GLU A 133 -6.04 -8.39 10.28
N GLU A 134 -7.23 -8.89 9.93
CA GLU A 134 -8.48 -8.47 10.55
C GLU A 134 -8.42 -8.66 12.07
N SER A 135 -8.74 -7.59 12.80
CA SER A 135 -8.93 -7.63 14.23
C SER A 135 -10.43 -7.85 14.49
N PRO A 136 -10.84 -8.90 15.22
CA PRO A 136 -12.25 -9.28 15.39
C PRO A 136 -13.11 -8.27 16.19
N SER A 137 -12.58 -7.12 16.58
CA SER A 137 -13.27 -6.15 17.43
C SER A 137 -12.84 -4.71 17.16
N TYR A 138 -13.35 -4.10 16.09
CA TYR A 138 -13.64 -2.67 16.06
C TYR A 138 -14.93 -2.48 15.23
N PRO A 139 -16.11 -2.39 15.86
CA PRO A 139 -17.29 -1.97 15.11
C PRO A 139 -17.03 -0.59 14.51
N ALA A 140 -17.48 -0.38 13.27
CA ALA A 140 -17.30 0.84 12.48
C ALA A 140 -17.95 2.12 13.06
N ALA A 141 -18.22 2.17 14.36
CA ALA A 141 -18.97 3.21 15.04
C ALA A 141 -18.07 4.02 15.98
N PHE A 142 -17.17 4.82 15.43
CA PHE A 142 -16.69 6.05 16.09
C PHE A 142 -16.50 7.15 15.05
N LEU A 143 -17.55 7.41 14.27
CA LEU A 143 -17.84 8.77 13.84
C LEU A 143 -18.57 9.43 15.01
N SER A 144 -17.81 10.05 15.92
CA SER A 144 -18.42 11.02 16.84
C SER A 144 -18.65 12.30 16.02
N PRO A 145 -19.88 12.82 15.94
CA PRO A 145 -20.07 14.17 15.46
C PRO A 145 -19.47 15.09 16.53
N ALA A 146 -18.57 15.98 16.11
CA ALA A 146 -18.11 17.08 16.95
C ALA A 146 -19.32 17.80 17.56
N GLY A 147 -19.31 17.93 18.89
CA GLY A 147 -20.25 18.76 19.63
C GLY A 147 -19.94 20.26 19.46
N GLY A 148 -20.97 21.07 19.65
CA GLY A 148 -20.93 22.54 19.65
C GLY A 148 -22.14 23.13 18.96
#